data_AF-A0A967Z8R2-F1
#
_entry.id   AF-A0A967Z8R2-F1
#
_cell.length_a   1.000
_cell.length_b   1.000
_cell.length_c   1.000
_cell.angle_alpha   90.00
_cell.angle_beta   90.00
_cell.angle_gamma   90.00
#
_symmetry.space_group_name_H-M   'P 1'
#
loop_
_entity.id
_entity.type
_entity.pdbx_description
1 polymer ?
#
loop_
_entity_poly.entity_id
_entity_poly.type
_entity_poly.pdbx_seq_one_letter_code
_entity_poly.pdbx_strand_id
1 'polypeptide(L)'
;MRVLIILSACVLVLPAYGHHSDAALEMDRVLTLEGTVTEFSLRNPHAYIVVDATDDSGERREWTAQMGSMITLMRRGWSRDSLAVGDEITVALHPARDGRPYGLVTTVTKDGAAIGVAVPTETQRNAAVSEMPRATSVEGRWIVDRESLAADYPGGLDQLAARDMTLTQRGRVAYEAFSQDSDENPELTCLPKPTPSMIVYTDLYPIEIT
;
A
#
# COMPACT_ATOMS: atom_id res chain seq x y z
N MET A 1 0.05 -50.52 4.93
CA MET A 1 -0.78 -49.42 5.46
C MET A 1 -0.06 -48.08 5.48
N ARG A 2 1.15 -47.96 6.06
CA ARG A 2 1.90 -46.67 6.13
C ARG A 2 2.26 -46.04 4.77
N VAL A 3 2.62 -46.85 3.76
CA VAL A 3 2.96 -46.36 2.40
C VAL A 3 1.74 -45.82 1.65
N LEU A 4 0.56 -46.43 1.85
CA LEU A 4 -0.70 -45.96 1.25
C LEU A 4 -1.18 -44.63 1.86
N ILE A 5 -0.93 -44.40 3.15
CA ILE A 5 -1.26 -43.14 3.82
C ILE A 5 -0.39 -41.98 3.28
N ILE A 6 0.90 -42.22 3.01
CA ILE A 6 1.80 -41.21 2.44
C ILE A 6 1.41 -40.88 0.99
N LEU A 7 1.05 -41.89 0.17
CA LEU A 7 0.57 -41.66 -1.20
C LEU A 7 -0.78 -40.92 -1.25
N SER A 8 -1.71 -41.22 -0.34
CA SER A 8 -2.97 -40.46 -0.24
C SER A 8 -2.78 -39.02 0.23
N ALA A 9 -1.77 -38.73 1.05
CA ALA A 9 -1.46 -37.36 1.49
C ALA A 9 -0.86 -36.50 0.37
N CYS A 10 -0.15 -37.09 -0.60
CA CYS A 10 0.44 -36.35 -1.73
C CYS A 10 -0.55 -35.94 -2.83
N VAL A 11 -1.76 -36.51 -2.88
CA VAL A 11 -2.73 -36.26 -3.97
C VAL A 11 -3.68 -35.08 -3.69
N LEU A 12 -3.64 -34.49 -2.48
CA LEU A 12 -4.52 -33.39 -2.06
C LEU A 12 -3.82 -32.02 -2.00
N VAL A 13 -2.81 -31.77 -2.84
CA VAL A 13 -2.20 -30.43 -2.95
C VAL A 13 -3.06 -29.57 -3.87
N LEU A 14 -4.18 -29.08 -3.35
CA LEU A 14 -4.98 -28.06 -4.03
C LEU A 14 -4.22 -26.71 -3.97
N PRO A 15 -4.15 -25.95 -5.09
CA PRO A 15 -3.61 -24.61 -5.05
C PRO A 15 -4.47 -23.75 -4.11
N ALA A 16 -3.83 -23.13 -3.12
CA ALA A 16 -4.47 -22.13 -2.28
C ALA A 16 -4.41 -20.77 -3.00
N TYR A 17 -5.57 -20.17 -3.24
CA TYR A 17 -5.66 -18.81 -3.74
C TYR A 17 -5.53 -17.86 -2.55
N GLY A 18 -4.37 -17.22 -2.42
CA GLY A 18 -4.16 -16.16 -1.43
C GLY A 18 -4.39 -14.79 -2.07
N HIS A 19 -5.47 -14.11 -1.71
CA HIS A 19 -5.58 -12.67 -1.95
C HIS A 19 -4.80 -11.91 -0.87
N HIS A 20 -4.14 -10.81 -1.22
CA HIS A 20 -3.61 -9.86 -0.24
C HIS A 20 -4.80 -9.09 0.33
N SER A 21 -4.96 -9.08 1.67
CA SER A 21 -6.09 -8.42 2.32
C SER A 21 -5.64 -7.72 3.59
N ASP A 22 -6.04 -6.46 3.71
CA ASP A 22 -5.85 -5.64 4.91
C ASP A 22 -7.01 -5.79 5.90
N ALA A 23 -7.91 -6.78 5.71
CA ALA A 23 -9.11 -6.95 6.55
C ALA A 23 -8.79 -7.16 8.04
N ALA A 24 -7.60 -7.67 8.35
CA ALA A 24 -7.12 -7.84 9.73
C ALA A 24 -6.70 -6.52 10.41
N LEU A 25 -6.73 -5.38 9.69
CA LEU A 25 -6.27 -4.08 10.15
C LEU A 25 -7.43 -3.08 10.32
N GLU A 26 -7.28 -2.17 11.29
CA GLU A 26 -8.17 -1.03 11.53
C GLU A 26 -7.83 0.11 10.55
N MET A 27 -8.26 -0.01 9.30
CA MET A 27 -7.96 0.97 8.25
C MET A 27 -8.59 2.36 8.48
N ASP A 28 -9.55 2.47 9.39
CA ASP A 28 -10.22 3.68 9.83
C ASP A 28 -9.52 4.37 11.02
N ARG A 29 -8.49 3.75 11.58
CA ARG A 29 -7.74 4.27 12.73
C ARG A 29 -6.25 4.36 12.42
N VAL A 30 -5.63 5.45 12.87
CA VAL A 30 -4.16 5.61 12.85
C VAL A 30 -3.65 5.65 14.29
N LEU A 31 -2.68 4.78 14.60
CA LEU A 31 -1.90 4.79 15.83
C LEU A 31 -0.52 5.36 15.53
N THR A 32 -0.04 6.24 16.40
CA THR A 32 1.31 6.81 16.32
C THR A 32 2.19 6.19 17.38
N LEU A 33 3.34 5.68 16.98
CA LEU A 33 4.34 5.07 17.85
C LEU A 33 5.60 5.92 17.83
N GLU A 34 6.09 6.31 19.00
CA GLU A 34 7.42 6.89 19.16
C GLU A 34 8.33 5.85 19.81
N GLY A 35 9.47 5.57 19.18
CA GLY A 35 10.36 4.55 19.70
C GLY A 35 11.63 4.33 18.88
N THR A 36 12.37 3.33 19.31
CA THR A 36 13.70 3.00 18.78
C THR A 36 13.60 1.82 17.82
N VAL A 37 14.22 1.93 16.63
CA VAL A 37 14.31 0.82 15.67
C VAL A 37 15.16 -0.32 16.23
N THR A 38 14.61 -1.53 16.24
CA THR A 38 15.33 -2.77 16.61
C THR A 38 15.64 -3.64 15.40
N GLU A 39 14.85 -3.54 14.32
CA GLU A 39 15.15 -4.18 13.02
C GLU A 39 14.57 -3.36 11.87
N PHE A 40 15.28 -3.31 10.73
CA PHE A 40 14.73 -2.84 9.47
C PHE A 40 15.04 -3.83 8.35
N SER A 41 13.99 -4.30 7.67
CA SER A 41 14.09 -5.33 6.64
C SER A 41 13.45 -4.85 5.33
N LEU A 42 14.27 -4.34 4.43
CA LEU A 42 13.84 -3.98 3.08
C LEU A 42 13.91 -5.20 2.14
N ARG A 43 12.80 -5.96 2.07
CA ARG A 43 12.65 -7.19 1.27
C ARG A 43 11.25 -7.34 0.65
N ASN A 44 11.06 -8.34 -0.20
CA ASN A 44 9.76 -8.72 -0.77
C ASN A 44 9.16 -9.93 -0.01
N PRO A 45 7.83 -10.10 0.05
CA PRO A 45 6.80 -9.25 -0.59
C PRO A 45 6.48 -7.95 0.17
N HIS A 46 6.86 -7.86 1.45
CA HIS A 46 6.72 -6.66 2.28
C HIS A 46 8.03 -6.36 2.99
N ALA A 47 8.33 -5.07 3.14
CA ALA A 47 9.33 -4.60 4.07
C ALA A 47 8.74 -4.45 5.47
N TYR A 48 9.61 -4.42 6.48
CA TYR A 48 9.22 -4.34 7.89
C TYR A 48 10.17 -3.44 8.66
N ILE A 49 9.62 -2.75 9.66
CA ILE A 49 10.37 -2.10 10.73
C ILE A 49 9.90 -2.74 12.04
N VAL A 50 10.83 -3.15 12.87
CA VAL A 50 10.54 -3.54 14.26
C VAL A 50 10.98 -2.39 15.15
N VAL A 51 10.06 -1.92 16.00
CA VAL A 51 10.24 -0.73 16.85
C VAL A 51 9.92 -1.09 18.29
N ASP A 52 10.84 -0.80 19.20
CA ASP A 52 10.54 -0.80 20.62
C ASP A 52 9.92 0.56 20.99
N ALA A 53 8.61 0.59 21.17
CA ALA A 53 7.83 1.80 21.31
C ALA A 53 6.90 1.75 22.52
N THR A 54 6.60 2.94 23.05
CA THR A 54 5.53 3.11 24.03
C THR A 54 4.27 3.52 23.27
N ASP A 55 3.19 2.77 23.43
CA ASP A 55 1.90 3.16 22.85
C ASP A 55 1.17 4.18 23.75
N ASP A 56 0.01 4.67 23.31
CA ASP A 56 -0.81 5.64 24.05
C ASP A 56 -1.27 5.14 25.44
N SER A 57 -1.17 3.84 25.73
CA SER A 57 -1.48 3.26 27.04
C SER A 57 -0.32 3.38 28.04
N GLY A 58 0.86 3.81 27.59
CA GLY A 58 2.07 3.90 28.40
C GLY A 58 2.83 2.58 28.53
N GLU A 59 2.41 1.52 27.82
CA GLU A 59 3.09 0.23 27.84
C GLU A 59 4.16 0.16 26.75
N ARG A 60 5.38 -0.18 27.15
CA ARG A 60 6.49 -0.40 26.22
C ARG A 60 6.41 -1.81 25.64
N ARG A 61 6.33 -1.90 24.31
CA ARG A 61 6.22 -3.17 23.57
C ARG A 61 7.02 -3.10 22.27
N GLU A 62 7.46 -4.26 21.81
CA GLU A 62 8.02 -4.40 20.47
C GLU A 62 6.89 -4.50 19.43
N TRP A 63 6.88 -3.55 18.49
CA TRP A 63 5.91 -3.44 17.41
C TRP A 63 6.51 -3.85 16.07
N THR A 64 5.78 -4.67 15.33
CA THR A 64 6.12 -4.99 13.94
C THR A 64 5.30 -4.13 12.99
N ALA A 65 5.93 -3.18 12.34
CA ALA A 65 5.32 -2.27 11.38
C ALA A 65 5.57 -2.77 9.94
N GLN A 66 4.52 -3.27 9.30
CA GLN A 66 4.54 -3.72 7.91
C GLN A 66 4.50 -2.54 6.95
N MET A 67 5.28 -2.62 5.88
CA MET A 67 5.30 -1.64 4.80
C MET A 67 4.91 -2.29 3.47
N GLY A 68 4.90 -1.49 2.40
CA GLY A 68 4.75 -2.01 1.04
C GLY A 68 5.92 -2.88 0.55
N SER A 69 5.86 -3.28 -0.71
CA SER A 69 6.96 -4.05 -1.35
C SER A 69 8.25 -3.25 -1.41
N MET A 70 9.40 -3.94 -1.36
CA MET A 70 10.71 -3.31 -1.53
C MET A 70 10.78 -2.47 -2.81
N ILE A 71 10.25 -2.98 -3.92
CA ILE A 71 10.30 -2.29 -5.22
C ILE A 71 9.51 -0.98 -5.17
N THR A 72 8.33 -0.98 -4.57
CA THR A 72 7.52 0.23 -4.40
C THR A 72 8.22 1.23 -3.48
N LEU A 73 8.78 0.77 -2.36
CA LEU A 73 9.46 1.63 -1.39
C LEU A 73 10.73 2.26 -1.97
N MET A 74 11.53 1.51 -2.73
CA MET A 74 12.70 2.05 -3.42
C MET A 74 12.32 3.14 -4.42
N ARG A 75 11.24 2.92 -5.19
CA ARG A 75 10.65 3.94 -6.07
C ARG A 75 10.06 5.14 -5.32
N ARG A 76 9.91 5.05 -4.00
CA ARG A 76 9.54 6.15 -3.11
C ARG A 76 10.72 6.71 -2.33
N GLY A 77 11.96 6.33 -2.65
CA GLY A 77 13.17 6.90 -2.04
C GLY A 77 13.65 6.19 -0.76
N TRP A 78 13.06 5.03 -0.42
CA TRP A 78 13.62 4.18 0.62
C TRP A 78 14.85 3.42 0.09
N SER A 79 15.84 3.24 0.96
CA SER A 79 17.01 2.40 0.73
C SER A 79 17.27 1.54 1.96
N ARG A 80 18.26 0.64 1.88
CA ARG A 80 18.69 -0.14 3.06
C ARG A 80 19.28 0.73 4.17
N ASP A 81 19.72 1.94 3.81
CA ASP A 81 20.36 2.90 4.71
C ASP A 81 19.37 3.95 5.25
N SER A 82 18.08 3.84 4.88
CA SER A 82 17.04 4.75 5.37
C SER A 82 16.85 4.69 6.89
N LEU A 83 17.05 3.51 7.48
CA LEU A 83 16.97 3.27 8.92
C LEU A 83 18.09 2.35 9.37
N ALA A 84 18.62 2.63 10.56
CA ALA A 84 19.55 1.80 11.29
C ALA A 84 18.96 1.40 12.64
N VAL A 85 19.44 0.28 13.19
CA VAL A 85 19.13 -0.09 14.57
C VAL A 85 19.61 1.01 15.51
N GLY A 86 18.76 1.42 16.43
CA GLY A 86 19.02 2.53 17.35
C GLY A 86 18.50 3.89 16.87
N ASP A 87 17.96 4.00 15.65
CA ASP A 87 17.30 5.23 15.22
C ASP A 87 16.02 5.47 16.03
N GLU A 88 15.85 6.71 16.50
CA GLU A 88 14.60 7.19 17.08
C GLU A 88 13.67 7.67 15.95
N ILE A 89 12.46 7.11 15.90
CA ILE A 89 11.50 7.39 14.84
C ILE A 89 10.09 7.56 15.40
N THR A 90 9.27 8.26 14.62
CA THR A 90 7.82 8.29 14.79
C THR A 90 7.19 7.49 13.65
N VAL A 91 6.41 6.46 13.98
CA VAL A 91 5.70 5.62 13.02
C VAL A 91 4.20 5.81 13.17
N ALA A 92 3.54 6.25 12.10
CA ALA A 92 2.08 6.22 12.00
C ALA A 92 1.66 4.94 11.26
N LEU A 93 0.69 4.21 11.81
CA LEU A 93 0.22 2.94 11.24
C LEU A 93 -1.27 2.64 11.49
N HIS A 94 -1.84 1.76 10.68
CA HIS A 94 -3.13 1.12 10.93
C HIS A 94 -2.91 -0.14 11.79
N PRO A 95 -3.37 -0.18 13.05
CA PRO A 95 -3.09 -1.29 13.95
C PRO A 95 -3.91 -2.54 13.60
N ALA A 96 -3.44 -3.71 14.04
CA ALA A 96 -4.18 -4.96 13.93
C ALA A 96 -5.44 -4.96 14.81
N ARG A 97 -6.54 -5.48 14.27
CA ARG A 97 -7.85 -5.58 14.96
C ARG A 97 -7.84 -6.52 16.16
N ASP A 98 -6.93 -7.50 16.18
CA ASP A 98 -6.79 -8.48 17.25
C ASP A 98 -5.93 -7.99 18.43
N GLY A 99 -5.45 -6.73 18.37
CA GLY A 99 -4.72 -6.07 19.44
C GLY A 99 -3.25 -6.49 19.57
N ARG A 100 -2.72 -7.35 18.68
CA ARG A 100 -1.29 -7.67 18.67
C ARG A 100 -0.48 -6.43 18.24
N PRO A 101 0.78 -6.28 18.70
CA PRO A 101 1.62 -5.11 18.37
C PRO A 101 2.12 -5.18 16.92
N TYR A 102 1.21 -4.97 15.99
CA TYR A 102 1.42 -5.05 14.55
C TYR A 102 0.57 -4.01 13.84
N GLY A 103 1.04 -3.51 12.70
CA GLY A 103 0.20 -2.71 11.82
C GLY A 103 0.83 -2.34 10.50
N LEU A 104 0.03 -1.70 9.64
CA LEU A 104 0.43 -1.24 8.31
C LEU A 104 0.84 0.23 8.36
N VAL A 105 2.09 0.52 8.00
CA VAL A 105 2.69 1.85 8.01
C VAL A 105 2.00 2.78 7.02
N THR A 106 1.68 3.98 7.48
CA THR A 106 1.26 5.11 6.64
C THR A 106 2.41 6.10 6.45
N THR A 107 3.13 6.45 7.51
CA THR A 107 4.27 7.38 7.47
C THR A 107 5.32 7.01 8.51
N VAL A 108 6.58 7.23 8.16
CA VAL A 108 7.71 7.13 9.08
C VAL A 108 8.48 8.45 9.02
N THR A 109 8.71 9.03 10.19
CA THR A 109 9.45 10.27 10.36
C THR A 109 10.70 10.01 11.18
N LYS A 110 11.83 10.54 10.74
CA LYS A 110 13.11 10.57 11.45
C LYS A 110 13.63 11.99 11.44
N ASP A 111 14.12 12.48 12.59
CA ASP A 111 14.64 13.85 12.73
C ASP A 111 13.66 14.95 12.26
N GLY A 112 12.35 14.72 12.46
CA GLY A 112 11.29 15.63 12.04
C GLY A 112 10.96 15.63 10.55
N ALA A 113 11.60 14.79 9.74
CA ALA A 113 11.35 14.65 8.31
C ALA A 113 10.82 13.26 7.93
N ALA A 114 9.86 13.20 7.01
CA ALA A 114 9.36 11.94 6.48
C ALA A 114 10.45 11.22 5.65
N ILE A 115 10.55 9.90 5.82
CA ILE A 115 11.44 9.07 5.01
C ILE A 115 10.74 8.70 3.70
N GLY A 116 11.38 9.07 2.58
CA GLY A 116 10.85 8.86 1.24
C GLY A 116 9.66 9.78 0.91
N VAL A 117 9.11 9.60 -0.29
CA VAL A 117 7.86 10.23 -0.71
C VAL A 117 6.74 9.57 0.08
N ALA A 118 6.26 10.26 1.11
CA ALA A 118 5.12 9.81 1.90
C ALA A 118 3.92 9.54 1.00
N VAL A 119 3.15 8.48 1.29
CA VAL A 119 1.76 8.42 0.82
C VAL A 119 1.00 9.28 1.82
N PRO A 120 0.58 10.50 1.48
CA PRO A 120 -0.12 11.31 2.46
C PRO A 120 -1.42 10.57 2.81
N THR A 121 -1.75 10.44 4.08
CA THR A 121 -3.05 9.87 4.52
C THR A 121 -4.21 10.79 4.13
N GLU A 122 -5.44 10.28 4.06
CA GLU A 122 -6.63 11.11 3.75
C GLU A 122 -6.75 12.33 4.66
N THR A 123 -6.36 12.18 5.91
CA THR A 123 -6.38 13.23 6.93
C THR A 123 -5.21 14.24 6.79
N GLN A 124 -4.01 13.81 6.36
CA GLN A 124 -2.86 14.70 6.14
C GLN A 124 -2.93 15.47 4.81
N ARG A 125 -3.65 14.94 3.81
CA ARG A 125 -3.93 15.59 2.52
C ARG A 125 -4.65 16.94 2.72
N ASN A 126 -5.70 16.95 3.52
CA ASN A 126 -6.52 18.13 3.81
C ASN A 126 -5.79 19.30 4.52
N ALA A 127 -4.58 19.10 5.05
CA ALA A 127 -3.83 20.13 5.79
C ALA A 127 -2.70 20.80 5.00
N ALA A 128 -2.29 20.24 3.84
CA ALA A 128 -1.06 20.65 3.12
C ALA A 128 -1.28 21.60 1.93
N VAL A 129 -2.52 22.06 1.69
CA VAL A 129 -2.96 22.70 0.43
C VAL A 129 -2.42 24.14 0.21
N SER A 130 -1.55 24.69 1.06
CA SER A 130 -1.27 26.13 0.97
C SER A 130 -0.33 26.57 -0.15
N GLU A 131 0.66 25.78 -0.61
CA GLU A 131 1.54 26.19 -1.73
C GLU A 131 2.12 24.96 -2.46
N MET A 132 1.54 24.55 -3.59
CA MET A 132 2.16 23.53 -4.44
C MET A 132 3.30 24.15 -5.26
N PRO A 133 4.54 23.66 -5.17
CA PRO A 133 5.64 24.15 -5.99
C PRO A 133 5.37 23.88 -7.48
N ARG A 134 5.59 24.88 -8.34
CA ARG A 134 5.50 24.71 -9.81
C ARG A 134 6.81 24.14 -10.35
N ALA A 135 6.73 23.04 -11.10
CA ALA A 135 7.85 22.54 -11.87
C ALA A 135 8.15 23.45 -13.08
N THR A 136 9.43 23.61 -13.41
CA THR A 136 9.89 24.39 -14.58
C THR A 136 10.21 23.51 -15.80
N SER A 137 10.19 22.18 -15.64
CA SER A 137 10.34 21.19 -16.70
C SER A 137 9.42 19.99 -16.42
N VAL A 138 9.29 19.10 -17.41
CA VAL A 138 8.64 17.79 -17.21
C VAL A 138 9.59 16.76 -16.61
N GLU A 139 10.88 17.08 -16.47
CA GLU A 139 11.86 16.20 -15.85
C GLU A 139 11.61 16.10 -14.35
N GLY A 140 11.81 14.91 -13.80
CA GLY A 140 11.66 14.65 -12.37
C GLY A 140 10.75 13.48 -12.05
N ARG A 141 10.44 13.34 -10.76
CA ARG A 141 9.62 12.27 -10.21
C ARG A 141 8.23 12.82 -9.90
N TRP A 142 7.24 12.28 -10.61
CA TRP A 142 5.86 12.71 -10.56
C TRP A 142 5.03 11.67 -9.84
N ILE A 143 4.20 12.12 -8.91
CA ILE A 143 3.15 11.33 -8.27
C ILE A 143 1.83 12.05 -8.54
N VAL A 144 0.76 11.29 -8.77
CA VAL A 144 -0.55 11.91 -9.03
C VAL A 144 -1.03 12.67 -7.80
N ASP A 145 -1.52 13.88 -8.02
CA ASP A 145 -2.28 14.59 -6.99
C ASP A 145 -3.70 14.02 -6.97
N ARG A 146 -4.02 13.22 -5.94
CA ARG A 146 -5.36 12.63 -5.79
C ARG A 146 -6.43 13.66 -5.41
N GLU A 147 -6.07 14.83 -4.88
CA GLU A 147 -7.06 15.87 -4.59
C GLU A 147 -7.65 16.46 -5.88
N SER A 148 -6.81 16.62 -6.91
CA SER A 148 -7.27 16.99 -8.26
C SER A 148 -8.22 15.97 -8.90
N LEU A 149 -8.30 14.75 -8.36
CA LEU A 149 -9.14 13.67 -8.85
C LEU A 149 -10.50 13.58 -8.13
N ALA A 150 -10.86 14.56 -7.28
CA ALA A 150 -12.13 14.62 -6.57
C ALA A 150 -12.45 13.39 -5.68
N ALA A 151 -13.39 13.56 -4.75
CA ALA A 151 -13.72 12.53 -3.74
C ALA A 151 -14.34 11.24 -4.33
N ASP A 152 -14.75 11.27 -5.60
CA ASP A 152 -15.40 10.19 -6.32
C ASP A 152 -14.43 9.31 -7.12
N TYR A 153 -13.11 9.52 -6.98
CA TYR A 153 -12.07 8.63 -7.53
C TYR A 153 -11.47 7.68 -6.47
N PRO A 154 -12.05 6.49 -6.27
CA PRO A 154 -11.53 5.50 -5.32
C PRO A 154 -10.18 4.90 -5.76
N GLY A 155 -9.77 5.07 -7.03
CA GLY A 155 -8.47 4.66 -7.54
C GLY A 155 -8.55 3.60 -8.64
N GLY A 156 -7.50 3.51 -9.45
CA GLY A 156 -7.37 2.54 -10.54
C GLY A 156 -8.06 2.93 -11.84
N LEU A 157 -7.61 2.30 -12.93
CA LEU A 157 -8.05 2.64 -14.29
C LEU A 157 -9.57 2.56 -14.46
N ASP A 158 -10.21 1.55 -13.90
CA ASP A 158 -11.63 1.28 -14.10
C ASP A 158 -12.51 2.36 -13.45
N GLN A 159 -12.07 2.90 -12.32
CA GLN A 159 -12.76 3.95 -11.60
C GLN A 159 -12.55 5.32 -12.26
N LEU A 160 -11.37 5.53 -12.86
CA LEU A 160 -11.12 6.72 -13.67
C LEU A 160 -12.03 6.70 -14.91
N ALA A 161 -12.11 5.55 -15.57
CA ALA A 161 -12.98 5.35 -16.72
C ALA A 161 -14.46 5.54 -16.34
N ALA A 162 -14.91 4.98 -15.21
CA ALA A 162 -16.28 5.15 -14.74
C ALA A 162 -16.65 6.62 -14.46
N ARG A 163 -15.70 7.42 -13.93
CA ARG A 163 -15.90 8.84 -13.63
C ARG A 163 -15.90 9.70 -14.90
N ASP A 164 -14.89 9.54 -15.75
CA ASP A 164 -14.60 10.49 -16.84
C ASP A 164 -15.20 10.07 -18.19
N MET A 165 -15.60 8.80 -18.37
CA MET A 165 -16.17 8.33 -19.62
C MET A 165 -17.70 8.30 -19.58
N THR A 166 -18.33 8.85 -20.62
CA THR A 166 -19.76 8.66 -20.84
C THR A 166 -19.99 7.31 -21.53
N LEU A 167 -20.58 6.35 -20.81
CA LEU A 167 -20.94 5.05 -21.38
C LEU A 167 -22.08 5.18 -22.39
N THR A 168 -21.96 4.47 -23.52
CA THR A 168 -23.10 4.23 -24.41
C THR A 168 -24.14 3.32 -23.72
N GLN A 169 -25.35 3.22 -24.26
CA GLN A 169 -26.36 2.29 -23.74
C GLN A 169 -25.85 0.85 -23.64
N ARG A 170 -25.10 0.39 -24.66
CA ARG A 170 -24.47 -0.94 -24.63
C ARG A 170 -23.41 -1.04 -23.54
N GLY A 171 -22.63 0.01 -23.33
CA GLY A 171 -21.61 0.09 -22.28
C GLY A 171 -22.22 0.00 -20.87
N ARG A 172 -23.34 0.69 -20.60
CA ARG A 172 -24.05 0.58 -19.33
C ARG A 172 -24.54 -0.84 -19.04
N VAL A 173 -25.16 -1.47 -20.03
CA VAL A 173 -25.66 -2.86 -19.89
C VAL A 173 -24.51 -3.83 -19.59
N ALA A 174 -23.37 -3.67 -20.27
CA ALA A 174 -22.19 -4.48 -19.99
C ALA A 174 -21.63 -4.23 -18.58
N TYR A 175 -21.55 -2.96 -18.15
CA TYR A 175 -21.07 -2.58 -16.83
C TYR A 175 -21.96 -3.13 -15.70
N GLU A 176 -23.28 -3.03 -15.83
CA GLU A 176 -24.24 -3.54 -14.84
C GLU A 176 -24.25 -5.08 -14.76
N ALA A 177 -23.89 -5.76 -15.85
CA ALA A 177 -23.79 -7.22 -15.90
C ALA A 177 -22.44 -7.76 -15.42
N PHE A 178 -21.40 -6.93 -15.37
CA PHE A 178 -20.05 -7.34 -14.99
C PHE A 178 -19.95 -7.67 -13.49
N SER A 179 -19.27 -8.76 -13.18
CA SER A 179 -18.92 -9.16 -11.81
C SER A 179 -17.41 -9.23 -11.66
N GLN A 180 -16.90 -8.62 -10.60
CA GLN A 180 -15.49 -8.70 -10.21
C GLN A 180 -15.04 -10.14 -9.92
N ASP A 181 -15.98 -11.02 -9.56
CA ASP A 181 -15.73 -12.42 -9.24
C ASP A 181 -15.91 -13.36 -10.44
N SER A 182 -16.07 -12.82 -11.66
CA SER A 182 -16.26 -13.61 -12.88
C SER A 182 -14.96 -13.90 -13.62
N ASP A 183 -14.96 -14.95 -14.45
CA ASP A 183 -13.83 -15.31 -15.34
C ASP A 183 -13.49 -14.21 -16.36
N GLU A 184 -14.36 -13.22 -16.54
CA GLU A 184 -14.10 -12.04 -17.38
C GLU A 184 -13.14 -11.05 -16.70
N ASN A 185 -12.89 -11.18 -15.39
CA ASN A 185 -11.93 -10.36 -14.68
C ASN A 185 -10.49 -10.89 -14.91
N PRO A 186 -9.65 -10.20 -15.71
CA PRO A 186 -8.28 -10.63 -15.96
C PRO A 186 -7.41 -10.65 -14.69
N GLU A 187 -7.78 -9.88 -13.66
CA GLU A 187 -7.02 -9.84 -12.39
C GLU A 187 -7.07 -11.17 -11.65
N LEU A 188 -8.19 -11.91 -11.72
CA LEU A 188 -8.34 -13.23 -11.09
C LEU A 188 -7.45 -14.29 -11.74
N THR A 189 -6.99 -14.04 -12.97
CA THR A 189 -6.10 -14.94 -13.72
C THR A 189 -4.67 -14.40 -13.81
N CYS A 190 -4.32 -13.43 -12.97
CA CYS A 190 -3.01 -12.77 -12.93
C CYS A 190 -2.60 -12.15 -14.28
N LEU A 191 -3.57 -11.80 -15.14
CA LEU A 191 -3.30 -11.09 -16.38
C LEU A 191 -3.13 -9.60 -16.04
N PRO A 192 -1.98 -8.99 -16.37
CA PRO A 192 -1.74 -7.59 -16.06
C PRO A 192 -2.67 -6.71 -16.89
N LYS A 193 -3.11 -5.59 -16.32
CA LYS A 193 -3.87 -4.59 -17.07
C LYS A 193 -3.01 -4.02 -18.21
N PRO A 194 -3.56 -3.88 -19.42
CA PRO A 194 -2.81 -3.34 -20.56
C PRO A 194 -2.53 -1.84 -20.40
N THR A 195 -1.56 -1.32 -21.14
CA THR A 195 -1.34 0.14 -21.29
C THR A 195 -2.63 0.79 -21.84
N PRO A 196 -3.08 1.95 -21.33
CA PRO A 196 -2.37 2.92 -20.47
C PRO A 196 -2.60 2.74 -18.96
N SER A 197 -3.09 1.59 -18.49
CA SER A 197 -3.43 1.39 -17.07
C SER A 197 -2.31 1.82 -16.11
N MET A 198 -1.05 1.49 -16.44
CA MET A 198 0.15 1.87 -15.66
C MET A 198 0.36 3.39 -15.51
N ILE A 199 -0.14 4.19 -16.47
CA ILE A 199 -0.08 5.67 -16.43
C ILE A 199 -1.14 6.24 -15.46
N VAL A 200 -2.19 5.47 -15.19
CA VAL A 200 -3.27 5.83 -14.26
C VAL A 200 -2.96 5.40 -12.82
N TYR A 201 -2.10 4.39 -12.62
CA TYR A 201 -1.65 3.90 -11.30
C TYR A 201 -0.49 4.71 -10.68
N THR A 202 -0.39 5.99 -11.01
CA THR A 202 0.73 6.85 -10.61
C THR A 202 0.63 7.34 -9.17
N ASP A 203 -0.39 6.91 -8.44
CA ASP A 203 -0.51 7.05 -6.98
C ASP A 203 0.37 6.03 -6.23
N LEU A 204 0.55 4.84 -6.80
CA LEU A 204 1.42 3.80 -6.23
C LEU A 204 2.84 3.85 -6.76
N TYR A 205 2.99 4.20 -8.03
CA TYR A 205 4.27 4.18 -8.73
C TYR A 205 4.60 5.56 -9.30
N PRO A 206 5.52 6.32 -8.64
CA PRO A 206 5.98 7.57 -9.20
C PRO A 206 6.55 7.36 -10.61
N ILE A 207 6.22 8.26 -11.54
CA ILE A 207 6.80 8.29 -12.88
C ILE A 207 8.06 9.13 -12.81
N GLU A 208 9.17 8.58 -13.31
CA GLU A 208 10.38 9.34 -13.55
C GLU A 208 10.46 9.71 -15.03
N ILE A 209 10.63 11.00 -15.32
CA ILE A 209 10.88 11.53 -16.65
C ILE A 209 12.29 12.12 -16.65
N THR A 210 13.12 11.68 -17.58
CA THR A 210 14.52 12.08 -17.75
C THR A 210 14.77 12.61 -19.15
#